data_AF-A0A7C2U516-F1
#
_entry.id   AF-A0A7C2U516-F1
#
_cell.length_a   1.000
_cell.length_b   1.000
_cell.length_c   1.000
_cell.angle_alpha   90.00
_cell.angle_beta   90.00
_cell.angle_gamma   90.00
#
_symmetry.space_group_name_H-M   'P 1'
#
loop_
_entity.id
_entity.type
_entity.pdbx_description
1 polymer ?
#
loop_
_entity_poly.entity_id
_entity_poly.type
_entity_poly.pdbx_seq_one_letter_code
_entity_poly.pdbx_strand_id
1 'polypeptide(L)'
;MLRGVSLKLVISVTIAVVTALGVAKEVYKIPKPLLAFIGAMYVVCSVVFWGLQRRGKVSTFSRLAIWLLSWSLVTGLALGAVYYFDKAGWLWFKLTGYNVTLAENLSDRIHWPVAEFVARYPFFVRDRHDSTRLMIRSGHYQVDETIVVPPGLVVIVAPGTVLKFGVGCSFISYSPIIARGMENAPIVFTAQNKWRKWGVVGVIRAGQSIFEHVRFEHGRQALVNDIDFLGALSLIEAEAEVTQSRFASLFGKDAAQVTGGQVFFRHNTFRDCFKDGLDFDGGTGEISHNRFEHCGDEAIDVGEDSRVIVFGNVIIDAKDVSKKGEAKLSEKTVNTTN
;
A
#
# COMPACT_ATOMS: atom_id res chain seq x y z
N MET A 1 -48.95 -5.84 -4.33
CA MET A 1 -49.09 -5.87 -5.81
C MET A 1 -49.15 -4.45 -6.35
N LEU A 2 -48.13 -4.07 -7.13
CA LEU A 2 -47.86 -2.76 -7.72
C LEU A 2 -49.04 -2.24 -8.60
N ARG A 3 -50.06 -1.59 -8.03
CA ARG A 3 -51.04 -0.84 -8.84
C ARG A 3 -50.63 0.63 -8.88
N GLY A 4 -49.88 1.00 -9.92
CA GLY A 4 -49.45 2.37 -10.19
C GLY A 4 -48.28 2.48 -11.17
N VAL A 5 -47.42 1.48 -11.24
CA VAL A 5 -46.34 1.38 -12.24
C VAL A 5 -46.44 0.03 -12.93
N SER A 6 -46.48 0.02 -14.27
CA SER A 6 -46.53 -1.22 -15.04
C SER A 6 -45.28 -2.04 -14.76
N LEU A 7 -45.45 -3.27 -14.27
CA LEU A 7 -44.34 -4.22 -14.07
C LEU A 7 -43.49 -4.36 -15.35
N LYS A 8 -44.14 -4.30 -16.52
CA LYS A 8 -43.46 -4.29 -17.81
C LYS A 8 -42.51 -3.10 -17.95
N LEU A 9 -42.91 -1.91 -17.52
CA LEU A 9 -42.07 -0.71 -17.60
C LEU A 9 -40.85 -0.80 -16.69
N VAL A 10 -41.00 -1.32 -15.46
CA VAL A 10 -39.86 -1.54 -14.55
C VAL A 10 -38.89 -2.55 -15.14
N ILE A 11 -39.40 -3.65 -15.71
CA ILE A 11 -38.59 -4.65 -16.41
C ILE A 11 -37.86 -4.03 -17.60
N SER A 12 -38.55 -3.25 -18.44
CA SER A 12 -37.93 -2.59 -19.60
C SER A 12 -36.80 -1.63 -19.19
N VAL A 13 -37.01 -0.81 -18.15
CA VAL A 13 -35.96 0.10 -17.65
C VAL A 13 -34.79 -0.71 -17.08
N THR A 14 -35.06 -1.80 -16.37
CA THR A 14 -34.02 -2.69 -15.82
C THR A 14 -33.18 -3.31 -16.94
N ILE A 15 -33.82 -3.84 -17.98
CA ILE A 15 -33.14 -4.39 -19.15
C ILE A 15 -32.28 -3.30 -19.80
N ALA A 16 -32.82 -2.10 -20.01
CA ALA A 16 -32.07 -1.00 -20.61
C ALA A 16 -30.81 -0.63 -19.80
N VAL A 17 -30.89 -0.56 -18.47
CA VAL A 17 -29.74 -0.30 -17.59
C VAL A 17 -28.70 -1.42 -17.69
N VAL A 18 -29.12 -2.68 -17.63
CA VAL A 18 -28.21 -3.84 -17.71
C VAL A 18 -27.53 -3.88 -19.09
N THR A 19 -28.26 -3.65 -20.17
CA THR A 19 -27.71 -3.57 -21.53
C THR A 19 -26.71 -2.42 -21.63
N ALA A 20 -27.02 -1.24 -21.11
CA ALA A 20 -26.11 -0.09 -21.12
C ALA A 20 -24.82 -0.38 -20.34
N LEU A 21 -24.90 -0.99 -19.16
CA LEU A 21 -23.73 -1.40 -18.38
C LEU A 21 -22.89 -2.47 -19.11
N GLY A 22 -23.55 -3.40 -19.81
CA GLY A 22 -22.89 -4.40 -20.65
C GLY A 22 -22.12 -3.78 -21.81
N VAL A 23 -22.72 -2.81 -22.51
CA VAL A 23 -22.04 -2.05 -23.58
C VAL A 23 -20.88 -1.23 -22.99
N ALA A 24 -21.10 -0.52 -21.88
CA ALA A 24 -20.08 0.29 -21.24
C ALA A 24 -18.87 -0.54 -20.78
N LYS A 25 -19.09 -1.76 -20.29
CA LYS A 25 -18.03 -2.72 -19.98
C LYS A 25 -17.15 -3.00 -21.20
N GLU A 26 -17.75 -3.28 -22.35
CA GLU A 26 -16.99 -3.65 -23.55
C GLU A 26 -16.27 -2.46 -24.19
N VAL A 27 -16.93 -1.29 -24.20
CA VAL A 27 -16.41 -0.05 -24.78
C VAL A 27 -15.32 0.57 -23.90
N TYR A 28 -15.58 0.74 -22.60
CA TYR A 28 -14.69 1.45 -21.67
C TYR A 28 -13.83 0.53 -20.80
N LYS A 29 -13.89 -0.79 -21.03
CA LYS A 29 -13.14 -1.81 -20.26
C LYS A 29 -13.37 -1.69 -18.74
N ILE A 30 -14.59 -1.33 -18.34
CA ILE A 30 -14.95 -1.17 -16.93
C ILE A 30 -14.68 -2.49 -16.16
N PRO A 31 -13.98 -2.44 -15.02
CA PRO A 31 -13.66 -3.65 -14.28
C PRO A 31 -14.90 -4.40 -13.80
N LYS A 32 -14.83 -5.73 -13.90
CA LYS A 32 -15.90 -6.63 -13.45
C LYS A 32 -16.30 -6.39 -11.98
N PRO A 33 -15.37 -6.18 -11.03
CA PRO A 33 -15.74 -5.89 -9.64
C PRO A 33 -16.58 -4.62 -9.50
N LEU A 34 -16.22 -3.54 -10.21
CA LEU A 34 -16.98 -2.29 -10.21
C LEU A 34 -18.41 -2.50 -10.75
N LEU A 35 -18.55 -3.23 -11.86
CA LEU A 35 -19.88 -3.54 -12.42
C LEU A 35 -20.73 -4.38 -11.47
N ALA A 36 -20.13 -5.39 -10.84
CA ALA A 36 -20.82 -6.22 -9.85
C ALA A 36 -21.28 -5.38 -8.64
N PHE A 37 -20.43 -4.46 -8.17
CA PHE A 37 -20.78 -3.54 -7.10
C PHE A 37 -21.93 -2.59 -7.48
N ILE A 38 -21.85 -1.94 -8.63
CA ILE A 38 -22.89 -1.05 -9.17
C ILE A 38 -24.22 -1.79 -9.31
N GLY A 39 -24.18 -3.02 -9.86
CA GLY A 39 -25.35 -3.88 -10.01
C GLY A 39 -25.94 -4.33 -8.67
N ALA A 40 -25.10 -4.68 -7.69
CA ALA A 40 -25.57 -5.01 -6.34
C ALA A 40 -26.26 -3.82 -5.67
N MET A 41 -25.68 -2.62 -5.77
CA MET A 41 -26.32 -1.39 -5.26
C MET A 41 -27.64 -1.11 -5.97
N TYR A 42 -27.74 -1.37 -7.27
CA TYR A 42 -28.99 -1.24 -8.02
C TYR A 42 -30.08 -2.17 -7.47
N VAL A 43 -29.76 -3.44 -7.25
CA VAL A 43 -30.71 -4.41 -6.69
C VAL A 43 -31.17 -4.00 -5.30
N VAL A 44 -30.24 -3.65 -4.41
CA VAL A 44 -30.55 -3.20 -3.04
C VAL A 44 -31.46 -1.97 -3.06
N CYS A 45 -31.09 -0.94 -3.82
CA CYS A 45 -31.89 0.28 -3.93
C CYS A 45 -33.28 0.02 -4.53
N SER A 46 -33.37 -0.90 -5.49
CA SER A 46 -34.64 -1.31 -6.09
C SER A 46 -35.57 -1.99 -5.09
N VAL A 47 -35.06 -2.95 -4.32
CA VAL A 47 -35.84 -3.66 -3.30
C VAL A 47 -36.35 -2.68 -2.25
N VAL A 48 -35.49 -1.80 -1.73
CA VAL A 48 -35.85 -0.80 -0.73
C VAL A 48 -36.87 0.19 -1.29
N PHE A 49 -36.61 0.77 -2.46
CA PHE A 49 -37.49 1.78 -3.06
C PHE A 49 -38.89 1.22 -3.34
N TRP A 50 -38.99 0.07 -3.99
CA TRP A 50 -40.28 -0.54 -4.32
C TRP A 50 -40.99 -1.14 -3.10
N GLY A 51 -40.25 -1.59 -2.09
CA GLY A 51 -40.80 -2.09 -0.83
C GLY A 51 -41.42 -0.99 0.05
N LEU A 52 -40.86 0.23 0.01
CA LEU A 52 -41.33 1.36 0.81
C LEU A 52 -42.35 2.25 0.10
N GLN A 53 -42.60 2.04 -1.19
CA GLN A 53 -43.44 2.94 -1.98
C GLN A 53 -44.91 2.87 -1.56
N ARG A 54 -45.39 3.92 -0.88
CA ARG A 54 -46.81 4.10 -0.55
C ARG A 54 -47.63 4.56 -1.76
N ARG A 55 -48.94 4.30 -1.74
CA ARG A 55 -49.89 4.85 -2.73
C ARG A 55 -49.93 6.38 -2.58
N GLY A 56 -49.49 7.11 -3.60
CA GLY A 56 -49.55 8.57 -3.65
C GLY A 56 -49.72 9.07 -5.09
N LYS A 57 -50.07 10.36 -5.23
CA LYS A 57 -50.34 11.04 -6.52
C LYS A 57 -49.07 11.32 -7.36
N VAL A 58 -47.94 10.70 -7.04
CA VAL A 58 -46.67 10.89 -7.77
C VAL A 58 -46.73 10.14 -9.10
N SER A 59 -46.43 10.84 -10.19
CA SER A 59 -46.43 10.29 -11.55
C SER A 59 -45.46 9.10 -11.70
N THR A 60 -45.73 8.21 -12.66
CA THR A 60 -44.85 7.07 -12.97
C THR A 60 -43.43 7.51 -13.34
N PHE A 61 -43.31 8.57 -14.13
CA PHE A 61 -42.01 9.13 -14.51
C PHE A 61 -41.24 9.61 -13.28
N SER A 62 -41.89 10.38 -12.40
CA SER A 62 -41.27 10.88 -11.17
C SER A 62 -40.83 9.72 -10.26
N ARG A 63 -41.58 8.61 -10.19
CA ARG A 63 -41.18 7.42 -9.43
C ARG A 63 -39.92 6.77 -10.00
N LEU A 64 -39.83 6.62 -11.31
CA LEU A 64 -38.64 6.07 -11.98
C LEU A 64 -37.44 7.00 -11.79
N ALA A 65 -37.63 8.31 -11.88
CA ALA A 65 -36.59 9.29 -11.64
C ALA A 65 -36.06 9.22 -10.20
N ILE A 66 -36.95 9.23 -9.19
CA ILE A 66 -36.54 9.14 -7.78
C ILE A 66 -35.78 7.82 -7.51
N TRP A 67 -36.23 6.71 -8.08
CA TRP A 67 -35.55 5.42 -7.94
C TRP A 67 -34.12 5.43 -8.50
N LEU A 68 -33.96 5.88 -9.75
CA LEU A 68 -32.66 5.93 -10.41
C LEU A 68 -31.72 6.93 -9.73
N LEU A 69 -32.25 8.10 -9.30
CA LEU A 69 -31.49 9.08 -8.52
C LEU A 69 -31.05 8.51 -7.17
N SER A 70 -31.91 7.78 -6.47
CA SER A 70 -31.58 7.15 -5.19
C SER A 70 -30.46 6.10 -5.37
N TRP A 71 -30.56 5.27 -6.40
CA TRP A 71 -29.50 4.32 -6.74
C TRP A 71 -28.18 5.01 -7.06
N SER A 72 -28.21 6.04 -7.91
CA SER A 72 -27.02 6.81 -8.28
C SER A 72 -26.37 7.46 -7.05
N LEU A 73 -27.18 8.08 -6.19
CA LEU A 73 -26.71 8.71 -4.95
C LEU A 73 -26.07 7.69 -4.00
N VAL A 74 -26.75 6.58 -3.69
CA VAL A 74 -26.23 5.55 -2.78
C VAL A 74 -24.94 4.92 -3.33
N THR A 75 -24.91 4.62 -4.62
CA THR A 75 -23.72 4.07 -5.28
C THR A 75 -22.56 5.06 -5.23
N GLY A 76 -22.82 6.34 -5.54
CA GLY A 76 -21.82 7.41 -5.48
C GLY A 76 -21.27 7.62 -4.06
N LEU A 77 -22.13 7.65 -3.05
CA LEU A 77 -21.73 7.75 -1.65
C LEU A 77 -20.90 6.54 -1.20
N ALA A 78 -21.28 5.33 -1.61
CA ALA A 78 -20.55 4.13 -1.25
C ALA A 78 -19.18 4.06 -1.95
N LEU A 79 -19.07 4.48 -3.21
CA LEU A 79 -17.79 4.64 -3.90
C LEU A 79 -16.93 5.71 -3.23
N GLY A 80 -17.51 6.87 -2.90
CA GLY A 80 -16.82 7.93 -2.16
C GLY A 80 -16.31 7.47 -0.79
N ALA A 81 -17.10 6.64 -0.09
CA ALA A 81 -16.68 6.03 1.17
C ALA A 81 -15.50 5.07 0.96
N VAL A 82 -15.52 4.19 -0.05
CA VAL A 82 -14.37 3.33 -0.36
C VAL A 82 -13.14 4.17 -0.66
N TYR A 83 -13.27 5.21 -1.49
CA TYR A 83 -12.18 6.12 -1.83
C TYR A 83 -11.55 6.77 -0.60
N TYR A 84 -12.37 7.31 0.32
CA TYR A 84 -11.89 8.11 1.44
C TYR A 84 -11.40 7.27 2.64
N PHE A 85 -12.05 6.15 2.93
CA PHE A 85 -11.71 5.30 4.09
C PHE A 85 -10.59 4.31 3.79
N ASP A 86 -10.38 3.94 2.53
CA ASP A 86 -9.25 3.14 2.11
C ASP A 86 -8.09 4.05 1.72
N LYS A 87 -7.50 4.75 2.69
CA LYS A 87 -6.42 5.72 2.44
C LYS A 87 -5.25 5.14 1.64
N ALA A 88 -4.92 3.87 1.88
CA ALA A 88 -3.90 3.16 1.12
C ALA A 88 -4.34 2.84 -0.31
N GLY A 89 -5.64 2.84 -0.63
CA GLY A 89 -6.23 2.71 -1.97
C GLY A 89 -6.33 1.28 -2.53
N TRP A 90 -6.06 0.25 -1.73
CA TRP A 90 -6.04 -1.15 -2.20
C TRP A 90 -7.43 -1.70 -2.56
N LEU A 91 -8.44 -1.44 -1.72
CA LEU A 91 -9.83 -1.75 -2.04
C LEU A 91 -10.33 -0.93 -3.21
N TRP A 92 -9.96 0.35 -3.30
CA TRP A 92 -10.28 1.19 -4.45
C TRP A 92 -9.71 0.60 -5.75
N PHE A 93 -8.43 0.22 -5.73
CA PHE A 93 -7.78 -0.44 -6.86
C PHE A 93 -8.46 -1.77 -7.24
N LYS A 94 -8.74 -2.65 -6.26
CA LYS A 94 -9.44 -3.91 -6.54
C LYS A 94 -10.85 -3.71 -7.10
N LEU A 95 -11.53 -2.65 -6.66
CA LEU A 95 -12.88 -2.34 -7.13
C LEU A 95 -12.84 -1.76 -8.54
N THR A 96 -12.00 -0.76 -8.76
CA THR A 96 -12.07 0.15 -9.91
C THR A 96 -10.97 -0.04 -10.95
N GLY A 97 -9.93 -0.82 -10.65
CA GLY A 97 -8.73 -0.98 -11.48
C GLY A 97 -7.80 0.24 -11.49
N TYR A 98 -8.21 1.37 -10.93
CA TYR A 98 -7.40 2.59 -10.91
C TYR A 98 -6.54 2.63 -9.65
N ASN A 99 -5.24 2.83 -9.83
CA ASN A 99 -4.35 3.02 -8.70
C ASN A 99 -4.48 4.46 -8.20
N VAL A 100 -4.88 4.60 -6.93
CA VAL A 100 -4.94 5.89 -6.25
C VAL A 100 -4.30 5.72 -4.88
N THR A 101 -3.55 6.74 -4.46
CA THR A 101 -3.04 6.91 -3.11
C THR A 101 -3.45 8.30 -2.66
N LEU A 102 -4.11 8.43 -1.51
CA LEU A 102 -4.50 9.75 -1.01
C LEU A 102 -3.28 10.48 -0.46
N ALA A 103 -3.10 11.73 -0.86
CA ALA A 103 -2.02 12.58 -0.35
C ALA A 103 -2.26 12.94 1.13
N GLU A 104 -1.23 12.83 1.95
CA GLU A 104 -1.18 13.35 3.31
C GLU A 104 -0.15 14.48 3.39
N ASN A 105 -0.60 15.71 3.71
CA ASN A 105 0.30 16.82 3.98
C ASN A 105 0.51 16.94 5.49
N LEU A 106 1.72 16.57 5.92
CA LEU A 106 2.22 16.56 7.30
C LEU A 106 3.57 17.29 7.37
N SER A 107 3.76 18.28 6.51
CA SER A 107 5.03 19.02 6.36
C SER A 107 5.38 19.83 7.61
N ASP A 108 4.36 20.25 8.37
CA ASP A 108 4.51 20.87 9.68
C ASP A 108 5.22 19.96 10.69
N ARG A 109 4.97 18.64 10.62
CA ARG A 109 5.53 17.65 11.55
C ARG A 109 7.04 17.45 11.40
N ILE A 110 7.61 17.83 10.26
CA ILE A 110 9.06 17.75 10.01
C ILE A 110 9.83 18.64 11.01
N HIS A 111 9.21 19.74 11.43
CA HIS A 111 9.84 20.75 12.28
C HIS A 111 9.41 20.68 13.75
N TRP A 112 8.68 19.63 14.13
CA TRP A 112 8.24 19.47 15.52
C TRP A 112 9.43 19.39 16.47
N PRO A 113 9.41 20.15 17.58
CA PRO A 113 10.35 19.94 18.67
C PRO A 113 10.26 18.48 19.16
N VAL A 114 11.40 17.89 19.48
CA VAL A 114 11.47 16.50 19.97
C VAL A 114 10.58 16.28 21.20
N ALA A 115 10.31 17.32 22.00
CA ALA A 115 9.45 17.22 23.18
C ALA A 115 7.98 17.02 22.80
N GLU A 116 7.54 17.76 21.79
CA GLU A 116 6.20 17.65 21.23
C GLU A 116 6.01 16.31 20.52
N PHE A 117 7.01 15.88 19.73
CA PHE A 117 6.99 14.57 19.08
C PHE A 117 6.82 13.42 20.10
N VAL A 118 7.63 13.40 21.16
CA VAL A 118 7.55 12.36 22.20
C VAL A 118 6.26 12.45 23.01
N ALA A 119 5.72 13.66 23.24
CA ALA A 119 4.43 13.82 23.90
C ALA A 119 3.28 13.27 23.05
N ARG A 120 3.35 13.41 21.72
CA ARG A 120 2.35 12.84 20.79
C ARG A 120 2.47 11.32 20.67
N TYR A 121 3.71 10.80 20.65
CA TYR A 121 4.00 9.38 20.46
C TYR A 121 4.76 8.80 21.66
N PRO A 122 4.08 8.52 22.80
CA PRO A 122 4.73 8.17 24.06
C PRO A 122 5.45 6.82 24.06
N PHE A 123 5.28 6.01 23.01
CA PHE A 123 6.06 4.77 22.84
C PHE A 123 7.49 5.02 22.32
N PHE A 124 7.81 6.24 21.86
CA PHE A 124 9.19 6.68 21.68
C PHE A 124 9.75 7.18 23.00
N VAL A 125 10.77 6.49 23.50
CA VAL A 125 11.44 6.83 24.75
C VAL A 125 12.78 7.48 24.43
N ARG A 126 13.03 8.68 24.94
CA ARG A 126 14.36 9.30 24.83
C ARG A 126 15.40 8.46 25.54
N ASP A 127 16.55 8.29 24.91
CA ASP A 127 17.71 7.74 25.60
C ASP A 127 18.15 8.69 26.73
N ARG A 128 18.58 8.10 27.85
CA ARG A 128 18.96 8.86 29.06
C ARG A 128 20.32 9.55 28.93
N HIS A 129 21.16 9.04 28.04
CA HIS A 129 22.56 9.44 27.85
C HIS A 129 22.77 10.18 26.53
N ASP A 130 21.86 10.04 25.56
CA ASP A 130 21.92 10.72 24.27
C ASP A 130 20.53 11.24 23.85
N SER A 131 20.30 12.55 23.98
CA SER A 131 19.02 13.16 23.64
C SER A 131 18.67 13.10 22.15
N THR A 132 19.61 12.75 21.28
CA THR A 132 19.37 12.55 19.84
C THR A 132 18.80 11.17 19.54
N ARG A 133 18.79 10.23 20.50
CA ARG A 133 18.30 8.87 20.31
C ARG A 133 16.89 8.70 20.86
N LEU A 134 16.00 8.17 20.03
CA LEU A 134 14.65 7.76 20.41
C LEU A 134 14.50 6.24 20.27
N MET A 135 14.18 5.58 21.37
CA MET A 135 14.03 4.12 21.45
C MET A 135 12.55 3.73 21.43
N ILE A 136 12.17 2.84 20.51
CA ILE A 136 10.96 2.03 20.61
C ILE A 136 11.35 0.72 21.29
N ARG A 137 10.82 0.51 22.50
CA ARG A 137 11.10 -0.70 23.28
C ARG A 137 10.42 -1.92 22.65
N SER A 138 10.88 -3.12 23.03
CA SER A 138 10.24 -4.36 22.59
C SER A 138 8.78 -4.39 23.04
N GLY A 139 7.88 -4.74 22.13
CA GLY A 139 6.44 -4.76 22.41
C GLY A 139 5.58 -4.73 21.14
N HIS A 140 4.27 -4.74 21.34
CA HIS A 140 3.28 -4.60 20.27
C HIS A 140 2.64 -3.22 20.33
N TYR A 141 2.73 -2.46 19.25
CA TYR A 141 2.23 -1.09 19.17
C TYR A 141 1.22 -0.96 18.04
N GLN A 142 0.14 -0.22 18.31
CA GLN A 142 -0.81 0.22 17.30
C GLN A 142 -0.45 1.63 16.84
N VAL A 143 -0.38 1.81 15.52
CA VAL A 143 -0.10 3.09 14.89
C VAL A 143 -1.32 3.50 14.07
N ASP A 144 -2.13 4.40 14.63
CA ASP A 144 -3.42 4.80 14.07
C ASP A 144 -3.36 6.08 13.22
N GLU A 145 -2.17 6.69 13.13
CA GLU A 145 -1.89 7.83 12.25
C GLU A 145 -0.46 7.75 11.68
N THR A 146 -0.21 8.45 10.58
CA THR A 146 1.13 8.56 10.01
C THR A 146 2.08 9.29 10.95
N ILE A 147 3.18 8.64 11.30
CA ILE A 147 4.26 9.19 12.13
C ILE A 147 5.25 9.88 11.20
N VAL A 148 5.66 11.10 11.55
CA VAL A 148 6.73 11.83 10.87
C VAL A 148 7.81 12.13 11.90
N VAL A 149 8.96 11.46 11.79
CA VAL A 149 10.10 11.67 12.68
C VAL A 149 10.92 12.87 12.17
N PRO A 150 11.11 13.93 12.97
CA PRO A 150 11.93 15.09 12.62
C PRO A 150 13.40 14.70 12.34
N PRO A 151 14.17 15.55 11.63
CA PRO A 151 15.60 15.36 11.44
C PRO A 151 16.41 15.58 12.72
N GLY A 152 17.67 15.17 12.71
CA GLY A 152 18.62 15.37 13.82
C GLY A 152 18.49 14.34 14.96
N LEU A 153 17.79 13.23 14.70
CA LEU A 153 17.59 12.14 15.64
C LEU A 153 18.17 10.84 15.09
N VAL A 154 18.16 9.79 15.90
CA VAL A 154 18.31 8.39 15.50
C VAL A 154 17.19 7.59 16.16
N VAL A 155 16.40 6.89 15.36
CA VAL A 155 15.34 6.00 15.86
C VAL A 155 15.93 4.62 16.06
N ILE A 156 15.80 4.06 17.25
CA ILE A 156 16.24 2.70 17.57
C ILE A 156 14.99 1.86 17.83
N VAL A 157 14.84 0.75 17.11
CA VAL A 157 13.74 -0.19 17.31
C VAL A 157 14.30 -1.47 17.91
N ALA A 158 13.86 -1.81 19.12
CA ALA A 158 14.37 -2.98 19.83
C ALA A 158 13.92 -4.30 19.17
N PRO A 159 14.72 -5.39 19.26
CA PRO A 159 14.31 -6.71 18.79
C PRO A 159 12.95 -7.16 19.32
N GLY A 160 12.22 -7.94 18.52
CA GLY A 160 10.88 -8.45 18.86
C GLY A 160 9.75 -7.41 18.82
N THR A 161 10.04 -6.17 18.42
CA THR A 161 9.01 -5.12 18.28
C THR A 161 8.08 -5.40 17.11
N VAL A 162 6.77 -5.22 17.32
CA VAL A 162 5.75 -5.32 16.27
C VAL A 162 4.95 -4.03 16.20
N LEU A 163 5.07 -3.30 15.09
CA LEU A 163 4.31 -2.09 14.78
C LEU A 163 3.16 -2.46 13.84
N LYS A 164 1.92 -2.28 14.31
CA LYS A 164 0.69 -2.56 13.55
C LYS A 164 0.02 -1.26 13.13
N PHE A 165 0.04 -0.97 11.84
CA PHE A 165 -0.44 0.26 11.25
C PHE A 165 -1.91 0.18 10.82
N GLY A 166 -2.64 1.27 11.07
CA GLY A 166 -3.96 1.53 10.52
C GLY A 166 -3.94 1.71 9.00
N VAL A 167 -5.12 1.84 8.40
CA VAL A 167 -5.26 1.94 6.95
C VAL A 167 -4.55 3.19 6.41
N GLY A 168 -3.61 2.99 5.48
CA GLY A 168 -2.80 4.07 4.90
C GLY A 168 -1.81 4.75 5.84
N CYS A 169 -1.74 4.37 7.12
CA CYS A 169 -0.81 4.98 8.07
C CYS A 169 0.62 4.56 7.73
N SER A 170 1.55 5.51 7.81
CA SER A 170 2.97 5.32 7.47
C SER A 170 3.91 5.68 8.63
N PHE A 171 5.15 5.24 8.53
CA PHE A 171 6.26 5.68 9.36
C PHE A 171 7.25 6.40 8.45
N ILE A 172 7.26 7.73 8.48
CA ILE A 172 8.14 8.56 7.66
C ILE A 172 9.21 9.16 8.54
N SER A 173 10.48 9.01 8.17
CA SER A 173 11.60 9.44 8.98
C SER A 173 12.58 10.30 8.19
N TYR A 174 12.81 11.52 8.67
CA TYR A 174 13.90 12.39 8.24
C TYR A 174 15.17 12.16 9.07
N SER A 175 15.20 11.05 9.83
CA SER A 175 16.29 10.62 10.70
C SER A 175 16.61 9.13 10.44
N PRO A 176 17.85 8.67 10.68
CA PRO A 176 18.19 7.26 10.50
C PRO A 176 17.36 6.35 11.40
N ILE A 177 17.01 5.16 10.88
CA ILE A 177 16.33 4.10 11.63
C ILE A 177 17.30 2.94 11.82
N ILE A 178 17.52 2.55 13.07
CA ILE A 178 18.31 1.39 13.47
C ILE A 178 17.35 0.33 14.03
N ALA A 179 16.95 -0.59 13.17
CA ALA A 179 16.10 -1.73 13.46
C ALA A 179 16.90 -3.03 13.32
N ARG A 180 17.54 -3.46 14.41
CA ARG A 180 18.27 -4.73 14.48
C ARG A 180 17.44 -5.75 15.24
N GLY A 181 16.69 -6.57 14.52
CA GLY A 181 15.98 -7.72 15.06
C GLY A 181 16.91 -8.91 15.29
N MET A 182 16.31 -10.05 15.63
CA MET A 182 16.97 -11.35 15.66
C MET A 182 16.16 -12.35 14.87
N GLU A 183 16.76 -13.43 14.36
CA GLU A 183 16.04 -14.48 13.63
C GLU A 183 14.82 -15.02 14.40
N ASN A 184 14.98 -15.21 15.72
CA ASN A 184 13.94 -15.68 16.64
C ASN A 184 13.09 -14.55 17.27
N ALA A 185 13.48 -13.29 17.10
CA ALA A 185 12.77 -12.11 17.59
C ALA A 185 12.86 -10.96 16.57
N PRO A 186 12.26 -11.15 15.37
CA PRO A 186 12.34 -10.17 14.32
C PRO A 186 11.56 -8.91 14.69
N ILE A 187 11.95 -7.77 14.10
CA ILE A 187 11.13 -6.55 14.14
C ILE A 187 10.11 -6.63 13.00
N VAL A 188 8.85 -6.31 13.26
CA VAL A 188 7.77 -6.49 12.28
C VAL A 188 7.00 -5.19 12.07
N PHE A 189 6.96 -4.71 10.83
CA PHE A 189 6.09 -3.63 10.36
C PHE A 189 4.94 -4.27 9.55
N THR A 190 3.71 -4.16 10.05
CA THR A 190 2.56 -4.87 9.45
C THR A 190 1.24 -4.11 9.59
N ALA A 191 0.20 -4.54 8.86
CA ALA A 191 -1.14 -3.99 8.99
C ALA A 191 -1.82 -4.46 10.29
N GLN A 192 -2.62 -3.61 10.92
CA GLN A 192 -3.57 -4.02 11.96
C GLN A 192 -4.60 -5.03 11.43
N ASN A 193 -5.02 -4.85 10.18
CA ASN A 193 -5.95 -5.74 9.49
C ASN A 193 -5.38 -6.10 8.13
N LYS A 194 -5.01 -7.37 7.92
CA LYS A 194 -4.37 -7.86 6.68
C LYS A 194 -5.18 -7.57 5.41
N TRP A 195 -6.49 -7.33 5.50
CA TRP A 195 -7.35 -7.00 4.36
C TRP A 195 -7.24 -5.53 3.91
N ARG A 196 -6.83 -4.64 4.80
CA ARG A 196 -6.65 -3.20 4.55
C ARG A 196 -5.18 -2.85 4.69
N LYS A 197 -4.61 -2.18 3.70
CA LYS A 197 -3.16 -1.99 3.68
C LYS A 197 -2.77 -0.76 4.48
N TRP A 198 -1.62 -0.85 5.11
CA TRP A 198 -0.93 0.33 5.63
C TRP A 198 -0.11 0.97 4.51
N GLY A 199 0.47 2.13 4.79
CA GLY A 199 1.34 2.80 3.84
C GLY A 199 2.72 2.15 3.81
N VAL A 200 3.71 2.90 4.31
CA VAL A 200 5.14 2.59 4.12
C VAL A 200 5.97 2.88 5.37
N VAL A 201 7.17 2.31 5.43
CA VAL A 201 8.29 2.90 6.16
C VAL A 201 9.13 3.69 5.15
N GLY A 202 9.19 5.01 5.30
CA GLY A 202 9.99 5.90 4.46
C GLY A 202 11.16 6.48 5.24
N VAL A 203 12.37 6.46 4.67
CA VAL A 203 13.55 7.17 5.20
C VAL A 203 14.02 8.16 4.15
N ILE A 204 14.16 9.43 4.52
CA ILE A 204 14.41 10.54 3.59
C ILE A 204 15.63 11.32 4.03
N ARG A 205 16.61 11.50 3.13
CA ARG A 205 17.78 12.38 3.32
C ARG A 205 18.43 12.20 4.69
N ALA A 206 18.58 10.95 5.11
CA ALA A 206 19.11 10.56 6.41
C ALA A 206 20.39 9.76 6.23
N GLY A 207 21.27 9.85 7.24
CA GLY A 207 22.46 9.00 7.33
C GLY A 207 22.13 7.52 7.55
N GLN A 208 23.16 6.73 7.84
CA GLN A 208 23.10 5.27 7.85
C GLN A 208 21.96 4.67 8.69
N SER A 209 20.97 4.12 8.01
CA SER A 209 19.90 3.28 8.56
C SER A 209 20.26 1.80 8.48
N ILE A 210 19.73 1.00 9.39
CA ILE A 210 19.99 -0.44 9.48
C ILE A 210 18.67 -1.17 9.64
N PHE A 211 18.42 -2.14 8.77
CA PHE A 211 17.28 -3.04 8.82
C PHE A 211 17.80 -4.48 8.76
N GLU A 212 18.05 -5.06 9.93
CA GLU A 212 18.58 -6.40 10.10
C GLU A 212 17.50 -7.29 10.75
N HIS A 213 17.18 -8.45 10.17
CA HIS A 213 16.10 -9.31 10.67
C HIS A 213 14.74 -8.61 10.85
N VAL A 214 14.39 -7.74 9.89
CA VAL A 214 13.13 -7.01 9.84
C VAL A 214 12.13 -7.70 8.92
N ARG A 215 10.84 -7.63 9.24
CA ARG A 215 9.75 -8.11 8.38
C ARG A 215 8.84 -6.95 8.00
N PHE A 216 8.66 -6.75 6.71
CA PHE A 216 7.68 -5.82 6.14
C PHE A 216 6.55 -6.63 5.51
N GLU A 217 5.34 -6.47 6.03
CA GLU A 217 4.19 -7.29 5.65
C GLU A 217 2.95 -6.44 5.39
N HIS A 218 2.18 -6.77 4.35
CA HIS A 218 0.88 -6.15 4.08
C HIS A 218 0.90 -4.61 3.90
N GLY A 219 2.08 -4.05 3.60
CA GLY A 219 2.27 -2.65 3.23
C GLY A 219 1.89 -2.39 1.78
N ARG A 220 1.82 -1.10 1.43
CA ARG A 220 1.47 -0.67 0.09
C ARG A 220 2.43 0.41 -0.40
N GLN A 221 1.89 1.61 -0.59
CA GLN A 221 2.53 2.82 -1.05
C GLN A 221 1.86 3.99 -0.33
N ALA A 222 2.52 5.14 -0.29
CA ALA A 222 2.00 6.36 0.34
C ALA A 222 2.43 7.59 -0.47
N LEU A 223 1.63 8.66 -0.39
CA LEU A 223 1.99 9.98 -0.87
C LEU A 223 1.97 10.91 0.34
N VAL A 224 3.14 11.23 0.87
CA VAL A 224 3.28 12.03 2.11
C VAL A 224 4.22 13.19 1.83
N ASN A 225 3.79 14.41 2.17
CA ASN A 225 4.58 15.63 1.96
C ASN A 225 5.07 15.80 0.51
N ASP A 226 4.18 15.51 -0.45
CA ASP A 226 4.44 15.56 -1.89
C ASP A 226 5.57 14.63 -2.37
N ILE A 227 5.89 13.59 -1.59
CA ILE A 227 6.83 12.53 -1.94
C ILE A 227 6.07 11.22 -2.12
N ASP A 228 6.26 10.58 -3.28
CA ASP A 228 5.77 9.24 -3.55
C ASP A 228 6.69 8.19 -2.92
N PHE A 229 6.11 7.37 -2.05
CA PHE A 229 6.75 6.18 -1.48
C PHE A 229 6.08 4.95 -2.08
N LEU A 230 6.75 4.32 -3.02
CA LEU A 230 6.21 3.27 -3.87
C LEU A 230 6.41 1.87 -3.29
N GLY A 231 7.38 1.73 -2.37
CA GLY A 231 7.73 0.52 -1.64
C GLY A 231 7.26 0.50 -0.19
N ALA A 232 7.00 -0.69 0.37
CA ALA A 232 6.71 -0.81 1.80
C ALA A 232 7.89 -0.40 2.69
N LEU A 233 9.11 -0.50 2.14
CA LEU A 233 10.28 0.25 2.58
C LEU A 233 10.71 1.17 1.42
N SER A 234 10.77 2.47 1.65
CA SER A 234 11.26 3.44 0.66
C SER A 234 12.42 4.24 1.24
N LEU A 235 13.55 4.24 0.54
CA LEU A 235 14.79 4.88 0.94
C LEU A 235 15.12 5.98 -0.08
N ILE A 236 14.89 7.23 0.29
CA ILE A 236 14.97 8.39 -0.61
C ILE A 236 16.19 9.23 -0.22
N GLU A 237 17.20 9.27 -1.08
CA GLU A 237 18.47 9.97 -0.86
C GLU A 237 19.10 9.62 0.49
N ALA A 238 19.01 8.35 0.90
CA ALA A 238 19.39 7.87 2.22
C ALA A 238 20.56 6.88 2.15
N GLU A 239 21.25 6.71 3.27
CA GLU A 239 22.21 5.62 3.46
C GLU A 239 21.55 4.47 4.22
N ALA A 240 21.64 3.23 3.75
CA ALA A 240 21.02 2.10 4.43
C ALA A 240 21.68 0.74 4.17
N GLU A 241 21.65 -0.11 5.19
CA GLU A 241 21.92 -1.54 5.06
C GLU A 241 20.65 -2.33 5.41
N VAL A 242 20.19 -3.15 4.47
CA VAL A 242 19.05 -4.05 4.64
C VAL A 242 19.56 -5.48 4.51
N THR A 243 19.57 -6.19 5.63
CA THR A 243 20.16 -7.54 5.72
C THR A 243 19.24 -8.53 6.40
N GLN A 244 19.27 -9.78 5.94
CA GLN A 244 18.56 -10.91 6.57
C GLN A 244 17.08 -10.61 6.88
N SER A 245 16.47 -9.75 6.08
CA SER A 245 15.13 -9.22 6.26
C SER A 245 14.16 -9.85 5.26
N ARG A 246 12.86 -9.70 5.53
CA ARG A 246 11.80 -10.30 4.71
C ARG A 246 10.76 -9.27 4.31
N PHE A 247 10.46 -9.26 3.02
CA PHE A 247 9.39 -8.49 2.39
C PHE A 247 8.36 -9.49 1.90
N ALA A 248 7.14 -9.46 2.45
CA ALA A 248 6.16 -10.51 2.16
C ALA A 248 4.73 -9.99 2.04
N SER A 249 4.01 -10.45 1.00
CA SER A 249 2.61 -10.08 0.77
C SER A 249 2.45 -8.56 0.75
N LEU A 250 3.14 -7.90 -0.18
CA LEU A 250 3.17 -6.44 -0.32
C LEU A 250 2.37 -6.01 -1.56
N PHE A 251 1.76 -4.83 -1.48
CA PHE A 251 0.69 -4.39 -2.40
C PHE A 251 0.96 -3.04 -3.06
N GLY A 252 2.15 -2.48 -2.84
CA GLY A 252 2.67 -1.27 -3.49
C GLY A 252 3.13 -1.55 -4.90
N LYS A 253 3.61 -0.51 -5.59
CA LYS A 253 4.33 -0.69 -6.85
C LYS A 253 5.60 -1.49 -6.61
N ASP A 254 6.26 -1.29 -5.47
CA ASP A 254 7.47 -2.04 -5.13
C ASP A 254 7.31 -2.69 -3.76
N ALA A 255 8.09 -3.72 -3.47
CA ALA A 255 8.25 -4.21 -2.10
C ALA A 255 9.25 -3.36 -1.32
N ALA A 256 10.37 -3.00 -1.96
CA ALA A 256 11.28 -1.96 -1.51
C ALA A 256 11.65 -1.03 -2.66
N GLN A 257 11.86 0.24 -2.36
CA GLN A 257 12.21 1.28 -3.31
C GLN A 257 13.46 2.03 -2.82
N VAL A 258 14.41 2.28 -3.72
CA VAL A 258 15.53 3.19 -3.50
C VAL A 258 15.48 4.30 -4.55
N THR A 259 15.62 5.54 -4.11
CA THR A 259 15.76 6.69 -5.00
C THR A 259 16.99 7.50 -4.58
N GLY A 260 18.15 7.22 -5.18
CA GLY A 260 19.43 7.80 -4.78
C GLY A 260 19.99 7.29 -3.44
N GLY A 261 21.17 7.80 -3.07
CA GLY A 261 21.86 7.43 -1.81
C GLY A 261 22.87 6.28 -1.94
N GLN A 262 23.25 5.69 -0.80
CA GLN A 262 24.14 4.52 -0.73
C GLN A 262 23.45 3.39 0.02
N VAL A 263 22.99 2.36 -0.69
CA VAL A 263 22.10 1.35 -0.14
C VAL A 263 22.54 -0.07 -0.49
N PHE A 264 22.56 -0.94 0.53
CA PHE A 264 22.96 -2.34 0.40
C PHE A 264 21.80 -3.26 0.78
N PHE A 265 21.36 -4.11 -0.15
CA PHE A 265 20.40 -5.19 0.10
C PHE A 265 21.12 -6.53 0.03
N ARG A 266 21.30 -7.21 1.17
CA ARG A 266 22.02 -8.49 1.24
C ARG A 266 21.23 -9.56 1.97
N HIS A 267 21.21 -10.79 1.46
CA HIS A 267 20.63 -11.94 2.17
C HIS A 267 19.15 -11.77 2.57
N ASN A 268 18.38 -10.98 1.82
CA ASN A 268 16.96 -10.77 2.09
C ASN A 268 16.07 -11.76 1.34
N THR A 269 14.82 -11.87 1.75
CA THR A 269 13.78 -12.60 1.00
C THR A 269 12.64 -11.67 0.64
N PHE A 270 12.30 -11.61 -0.65
CA PHE A 270 11.14 -10.93 -1.20
C PHE A 270 10.17 -11.99 -1.72
N ARG A 271 8.93 -12.00 -1.23
CA ARG A 271 7.94 -13.01 -1.60
C ARG A 271 6.54 -12.43 -1.76
N ASP A 272 5.85 -12.82 -2.82
CA ASP A 272 4.47 -12.42 -3.09
C ASP A 272 4.32 -10.88 -3.13
N CYS A 273 5.19 -10.24 -3.92
CA CYS A 273 5.17 -8.80 -4.16
C CYS A 273 4.18 -8.50 -5.30
N PHE A 274 3.32 -7.49 -5.13
CA PHE A 274 2.28 -7.18 -6.13
C PHE A 274 2.84 -6.79 -7.50
N LYS A 275 3.99 -6.13 -7.50
CA LYS A 275 4.72 -5.64 -8.67
C LYS A 275 6.20 -5.93 -8.44
N ASP A 276 7.05 -4.94 -8.20
CA ASP A 276 8.49 -5.17 -8.15
C ASP A 276 8.94 -5.70 -6.79
N GLY A 277 9.98 -6.55 -6.80
CA GLY A 277 10.63 -6.97 -5.57
C GLY A 277 11.46 -5.84 -4.97
N LEU A 278 12.38 -5.30 -5.75
CA LEU A 278 13.21 -4.16 -5.41
C LEU A 278 13.34 -3.26 -6.63
N ASP A 279 12.94 -2.01 -6.50
CA ASP A 279 13.17 -0.95 -7.48
C ASP A 279 14.32 -0.05 -6.97
N PHE A 280 15.37 0.11 -7.77
CA PHE A 280 16.57 0.87 -7.44
C PHE A 280 16.88 1.92 -8.50
N ASP A 281 16.40 3.14 -8.26
CA ASP A 281 16.49 4.28 -9.16
C ASP A 281 17.52 5.31 -8.69
N GLY A 282 18.71 5.27 -9.28
CA GLY A 282 19.83 6.14 -8.96
C GLY A 282 20.55 5.76 -7.65
N GLY A 283 21.76 6.29 -7.48
CA GLY A 283 22.58 6.05 -6.27
C GLY A 283 23.67 5.00 -6.47
N THR A 284 24.16 4.46 -5.36
CA THR A 284 25.25 3.48 -5.32
C THR A 284 24.93 2.35 -4.35
N GLY A 285 25.55 1.18 -4.52
CA GLY A 285 25.50 0.13 -3.52
C GLY A 285 25.56 -1.28 -4.07
N GLU A 286 24.84 -2.19 -3.42
CA GLU A 286 24.90 -3.62 -3.71
C GLU A 286 23.55 -4.29 -3.54
N ILE A 287 23.23 -5.20 -4.44
CA ILE A 287 22.08 -6.11 -4.32
C ILE A 287 22.64 -7.53 -4.45
N SER A 288 22.85 -8.22 -3.33
CA SER A 288 23.48 -9.54 -3.35
C SER A 288 22.83 -10.60 -2.48
N HIS A 289 22.90 -11.85 -2.94
CA HIS A 289 22.46 -13.02 -2.17
C HIS A 289 21.02 -12.95 -1.66
N ASN A 290 20.16 -12.18 -2.33
CA ASN A 290 18.75 -12.08 -2.00
C ASN A 290 17.95 -13.17 -2.74
N ARG A 291 16.79 -13.52 -2.21
CA ARG A 291 15.86 -14.47 -2.81
C ARG A 291 14.55 -13.76 -3.15
N PHE A 292 14.18 -13.74 -4.43
CA PHE A 292 12.95 -13.15 -4.93
C PHE A 292 12.00 -14.25 -5.41
N GLU A 293 10.75 -14.22 -4.96
CA GLU A 293 9.76 -15.24 -5.22
C GLU A 293 8.42 -14.60 -5.56
N HIS A 294 7.87 -14.95 -6.72
CA HIS A 294 6.52 -14.50 -7.12
C HIS A 294 6.36 -12.97 -7.04
N CYS A 295 7.31 -12.22 -7.58
CA CYS A 295 7.13 -10.78 -7.84
C CYS A 295 6.25 -10.61 -9.07
N GLY A 296 5.37 -9.62 -9.06
CA GLY A 296 4.32 -9.45 -10.06
C GLY A 296 4.79 -8.86 -11.38
N ASP A 297 5.89 -8.12 -11.37
CA ASP A 297 6.55 -7.56 -12.56
C ASP A 297 8.04 -7.94 -12.54
N GLU A 298 8.94 -7.07 -12.10
CA GLU A 298 10.38 -7.32 -12.01
C GLU A 298 10.76 -7.83 -10.60
N ALA A 299 11.67 -8.80 -10.53
CA ALA A 299 12.25 -9.17 -9.23
C ALA A 299 13.19 -8.06 -8.72
N ILE A 300 14.05 -7.56 -9.60
CA ILE A 300 14.97 -6.46 -9.36
C ILE A 300 14.86 -5.54 -10.58
N ASP A 301 14.38 -4.32 -10.37
CA ASP A 301 14.44 -3.23 -11.34
C ASP A 301 15.56 -2.26 -10.95
N VAL A 302 16.39 -1.86 -11.91
CA VAL A 302 17.55 -1.00 -11.69
C VAL A 302 17.55 0.08 -12.76
N GLY A 303 17.30 1.32 -12.34
CA GLY A 303 17.32 2.48 -13.21
C GLY A 303 18.69 2.76 -13.83
N GLU A 304 18.70 3.44 -14.98
CA GLU A 304 19.90 3.66 -15.79
C GLU A 304 21.01 4.44 -15.08
N ASP A 305 20.65 5.36 -14.17
CA ASP A 305 21.60 6.20 -13.42
C ASP A 305 22.18 5.52 -12.16
N SER A 306 21.84 4.25 -11.93
CA SER A 306 22.27 3.47 -10.77
C SER A 306 23.66 2.86 -10.95
N ARG A 307 24.55 3.06 -9.96
CA ARG A 307 25.88 2.43 -9.87
C ARG A 307 25.90 1.35 -8.80
N VAL A 308 25.27 0.21 -9.11
CA VAL A 308 25.00 -0.87 -8.15
C VAL A 308 25.61 -2.17 -8.63
N ILE A 309 26.24 -2.91 -7.72
CA ILE A 309 26.75 -4.26 -8.01
C ILE A 309 25.64 -5.28 -7.69
N VAL A 310 25.29 -6.12 -8.67
CA VAL A 310 24.21 -7.11 -8.53
C VAL A 310 24.75 -8.52 -8.77
N PHE A 311 24.74 -9.39 -7.75
CA PHE A 311 25.28 -10.75 -7.86
C PHE A 311 24.72 -11.74 -6.83
N GLY A 312 24.76 -13.04 -7.14
CA GLY A 312 24.38 -14.10 -6.19
C GLY A 312 22.89 -14.13 -5.79
N ASN A 313 22.03 -13.36 -6.45
CA ASN A 313 20.59 -13.35 -6.18
C ASN A 313 19.90 -14.56 -6.83
N VAL A 314 18.85 -15.05 -6.20
CA VAL A 314 17.99 -16.13 -6.71
C VAL A 314 16.62 -15.57 -7.03
N ILE A 315 16.16 -15.73 -8.27
CA ILE A 315 14.84 -15.27 -8.72
C ILE A 315 14.00 -16.48 -9.09
N ILE A 316 12.79 -16.56 -8.53
CA ILE A 316 11.80 -17.60 -8.82
C ILE A 316 10.49 -16.94 -9.25
N ASP A 317 10.21 -16.97 -10.55
CA ASP A 317 9.00 -16.41 -11.13
C ASP A 317 7.78 -17.32 -10.86
N ALA A 318 6.61 -16.72 -10.61
CA ALA A 318 5.34 -17.43 -10.51
C ALA A 318 4.99 -18.21 -11.80
N LYS A 319 5.49 -17.76 -12.96
CA LYS A 319 5.32 -18.49 -14.23
C LYS A 319 6.08 -19.81 -14.28
N ASP A 320 7.22 -19.93 -13.60
CA ASP A 320 8.06 -21.14 -13.60
C ASP A 320 7.46 -22.27 -12.77
N VAL A 321 6.67 -21.96 -11.73
CA VAL A 321 5.99 -22.98 -10.91
C VAL A 321 4.90 -23.73 -11.70
N SER A 322 4.37 -23.12 -12.77
CA SER A 322 3.35 -23.75 -13.64
C SER A 322 3.94 -24.70 -14.70
N LYS A 323 5.25 -24.64 -14.95
CA LYS A 323 5.96 -25.48 -15.94
C LYS A 323 7.01 -26.32 -15.22
N LYS A 324 6.58 -27.48 -14.69
CA LYS A 324 7.44 -28.59 -14.22
C LYS A 324 8.75 -28.16 -13.51
N GLY A 325 8.66 -27.93 -12.20
CA GLY A 325 9.66 -28.40 -11.23
C GLY A 325 11.12 -27.92 -11.32
N GLU A 326 11.50 -26.97 -12.17
CA GLU A 326 12.86 -26.43 -12.23
C GLU A 326 12.82 -24.90 -12.23
N ALA A 327 13.26 -24.30 -11.11
CA ALA A 327 13.43 -22.86 -11.00
C ALA A 327 14.55 -22.40 -11.92
N LYS A 328 14.28 -21.43 -12.80
CA LYS A 328 15.28 -20.88 -13.70
C LYS A 328 16.14 -19.87 -12.92
N LEU A 329 17.36 -20.27 -12.56
CA LEU A 329 18.39 -19.35 -12.07
C LEU A 329 18.75 -18.38 -13.20
N SER A 330 18.22 -17.15 -13.16
CA SER A 330 18.72 -16.06 -13.99
C SER A 330 19.85 -15.34 -13.25
N GLU A 331 21.08 -15.73 -13.55
CA GLU A 331 22.27 -14.97 -13.15
C GLU A 331 22.38 -13.75 -14.08
N LYS A 332 21.76 -12.64 -13.70
CA LYS A 332 21.92 -11.36 -14.41
C LYS A 332 23.05 -10.58 -13.71
N THR A 333 24.28 -10.83 -14.13
CA THR A 333 25.43 -9.99 -13.74
C THR A 333 25.33 -8.69 -14.52
N VAL A 334 24.73 -7.66 -13.92
CA VAL A 334 24.79 -6.29 -14.46
C VAL A 334 26.12 -5.71 -13.97
N ASN A 335 27.16 -5.84 -14.78
CA ASN A 335 28.40 -5.08 -14.60
C ASN A 335 28.19 -3.71 -15.26
N THR A 336 27.67 -2.72 -14.53
CA THR A 336 27.83 -1.33 -14.94
C THR A 336 29.19 -0.84 -14.44
N THR A 337 30.23 -1.09 -15.25
CA THR A 337 31.54 -0.45 -15.05
C THR A 337 31.68 0.76 -15.95
N ASN A 338 31.76 1.92 -15.29
CA ASN A 338 32.21 3.26 -15.69
C ASN A 338 31.34 4.08 -16.63
#